data_AF-A0AA41VYM6-F1
#
_entry.id   AF-A0AA41VYM6-F1
#
_cell.length_a   1.000
_cell.length_b   1.000
_cell.length_c   1.000
_cell.angle_alpha   90.00
_cell.angle_beta   90.00
_cell.angle_gamma   90.00
#
_symmetry.space_group_name_H-M   'P 1'
#
loop_
_entity.id
_entity.type
_entity.pdbx_description
1 polymer ?
#
loop_
_entity_poly.entity_id
_entity_poly.type
_entity_poly.pdbx_seq_one_letter_code
_entity_poly.pdbx_strand_id
1 'polypeptide(L)'
;MAKHEELPIPIFSTIEPIYGDGEQLKEAQQRFDVLKSKFQQVFGHQPDLFTRSPGRVNLIGEHIDYEGYSVLPMAIRQDTIIGIRKNNDSGTLRIANVNDKYTMCTYPADPNQEIDLKNHKWGHYFICG
;
A
#
# COMPACT_ATOMS: atom_id res chain seq x y z
N MET A 1 25.11 -18.49 -7.82
CA MET A 1 23.93 -17.75 -7.34
C MET A 1 24.35 -16.31 -7.14
N ALA A 2 23.78 -15.36 -7.89
CA ALA A 2 24.03 -13.95 -7.64
C ALA A 2 23.51 -13.64 -6.23
N LYS A 3 24.35 -13.07 -5.35
CA LYS A 3 23.88 -12.55 -4.07
C LYS A 3 22.96 -11.36 -4.40
N HIS A 4 21.67 -11.50 -4.13
CA HIS A 4 20.77 -10.37 -4.16
C HIS A 4 21.17 -9.46 -2.99
N GLU A 5 21.82 -8.34 -3.29
CA GLU A 5 22.05 -7.32 -2.27
C GLU A 5 20.69 -6.70 -1.94
N GLU A 6 20.21 -6.91 -0.72
CA GLU A 6 18.98 -6.28 -0.24
C GLU A 6 19.23 -4.77 -0.13
N LEU A 7 18.80 -4.04 -1.15
CA LEU A 7 18.80 -2.58 -1.10
C LEU A 7 17.67 -2.10 -0.18
N PRO A 8 17.90 -1.06 0.64
CA PRO A 8 16.85 -0.52 1.50
C PRO A 8 15.71 0.08 0.68
N ILE A 9 14.50 0.09 1.26
CA ILE A 9 13.34 0.77 0.67
C ILE A 9 13.67 2.27 0.57
N PRO A 10 13.60 2.89 -0.64
CA PRO A 10 13.95 4.29 -0.80
C PRO A 10 12.92 5.19 -0.11
N ILE A 11 13.41 6.27 0.52
CA ILE A 11 12.59 7.27 1.20
C ILE A 11 12.72 8.59 0.44
N PHE A 12 11.58 9.20 0.12
CA PHE A 12 11.52 10.48 -0.57
C PHE A 12 10.70 11.48 0.25
N SER A 13 11.09 12.74 0.18
CA SER A 13 10.33 13.87 0.73
C SER A 13 9.29 14.40 -0.26
N THR A 14 9.43 14.07 -1.54
CA THR A 14 8.58 14.53 -2.63
C THR A 14 8.29 13.40 -3.62
N ILE A 15 7.32 13.57 -4.52
CA ILE A 15 6.81 12.49 -5.37
C ILE A 15 7.39 12.50 -6.79
N GLU A 16 8.08 13.57 -7.18
CA GLU A 16 8.76 13.73 -8.49
C GLU A 16 9.77 12.61 -8.77
N PRO A 17 10.62 12.17 -7.81
CA PRO A 17 11.55 11.05 -8.08
C PRO A 17 10.84 9.73 -8.40
N ILE A 18 9.55 9.60 -8.06
CA ILE A 18 8.75 8.39 -8.22
C ILE A 18 7.92 8.44 -9.51
N TYR A 19 7.30 9.60 -9.79
CA TYR A 19 6.35 9.75 -10.90
C TYR A 19 6.89 10.57 -12.07
N GLY A 20 8.12 11.08 -11.98
CA GLY A 20 8.74 11.89 -13.02
C GLY A 20 8.14 13.29 -13.11
N ASP A 21 7.87 13.74 -14.33
CA ASP A 21 7.36 15.07 -14.64
C ASP A 21 6.07 15.03 -15.48
N GLY A 22 5.58 16.22 -15.86
CA GLY A 22 4.45 16.36 -16.77
C GLY A 22 3.11 15.88 -16.20
N GLU A 23 2.30 15.25 -17.05
CA GLU A 23 0.93 14.84 -16.72
C GLU A 23 0.87 13.72 -15.66
N GLN A 24 1.86 12.83 -15.65
CA GLN A 24 1.89 11.71 -14.68
C GLN A 24 2.07 12.22 -13.26
N LEU A 25 2.97 13.20 -13.07
CA LEU A 25 3.18 13.86 -11.80
C LEU A 25 1.92 14.59 -11.33
N LYS A 26 1.21 15.29 -12.23
CA LYS A 26 -0.05 15.98 -11.89
C LYS A 26 -1.14 15.01 -11.45
N GLU A 27 -1.30 13.90 -12.17
CA GLU A 27 -2.25 12.83 -11.81
C GLU A 27 -1.91 12.26 -10.43
N ALA A 28 -0.63 11.97 -10.17
CA ALA A 28 -0.17 11.49 -8.87
C ALA A 28 -0.45 12.51 -7.76
N GLN A 29 -0.11 13.78 -7.98
CA GLN A 29 -0.36 14.86 -7.02
C GLN A 29 -1.84 14.93 -6.62
N GLN A 30 -2.75 14.88 -7.60
CA GLN A 30 -4.19 14.86 -7.35
C GLN A 30 -4.61 13.64 -6.51
N ARG A 31 -4.04 12.46 -6.76
CA ARG A 31 -4.33 11.25 -5.96
C ARG A 31 -3.87 11.39 -4.50
N PHE A 32 -2.68 11.95 -4.27
CA PHE A 32 -2.18 12.24 -2.92
C PHE A 32 -3.02 13.30 -2.19
N ASP A 33 -3.49 14.32 -2.90
CA ASP A 33 -4.32 15.38 -2.31
C ASP A 33 -5.73 14.87 -1.94
N VAL A 34 -6.32 14.02 -2.78
CA VAL A 34 -7.57 13.30 -2.45
C VAL A 34 -7.37 12.41 -1.23
N LEU A 35 -6.27 11.66 -1.18
CA LEU A 35 -5.95 10.80 -0.03
C LEU A 35 -5.78 11.61 1.25
N LYS A 36 -5.02 12.72 1.23
CA LYS A 36 -4.86 13.64 2.38
C LYS A 36 -6.21 14.18 2.86
N SER A 37 -7.04 14.63 1.92
CA SER A 37 -8.35 15.21 2.22
C SER A 37 -9.29 14.18 2.86
N LYS A 38 -9.37 12.96 2.28
CA LYS A 38 -10.18 11.87 2.84
C LYS A 38 -9.64 11.41 4.19
N PHE A 39 -8.32 11.34 4.36
CA PHE A 39 -7.70 10.95 5.62
C PHE A 39 -8.03 11.95 6.74
N GLN A 40 -7.89 13.25 6.47
CA GLN A 40 -8.31 14.32 7.39
C GLN A 40 -9.81 14.25 7.71
N GLN A 41 -10.67 13.99 6.72
CA GLN A 41 -12.11 13.86 6.92
C GLN A 41 -12.49 12.68 7.82
N VAL A 42 -11.85 11.52 7.65
CA VAL A 42 -12.19 10.27 8.36
C VAL A 42 -11.53 10.19 9.74
N PHE A 43 -10.31 10.69 9.88
CA PHE A 43 -9.51 10.54 11.09
C PHE A 43 -9.28 11.85 11.87
N GLY A 44 -9.64 13.01 11.31
CA GLY A 44 -9.49 14.31 11.96
C GLY A 44 -8.06 14.85 12.01
N HIS A 45 -7.10 14.16 11.40
CA HIS A 45 -5.68 14.53 11.38
C HIS A 45 -5.07 14.28 10.00
N GLN A 46 -3.94 14.90 9.71
CA GLN A 46 -3.14 14.59 8.52
C GLN A 46 -2.31 13.31 8.74
N PRO A 47 -2.01 12.54 7.68
CA PRO A 47 -1.07 11.44 7.76
C PRO A 47 0.35 11.94 8.08
N ASP A 48 1.11 11.16 8.85
CA ASP A 48 2.51 11.46 9.18
C ASP A 48 3.44 11.07 8.03
N LEU A 49 3.10 10.01 7.29
CA LEU A 49 3.85 9.52 6.15
C LEU A 49 2.93 8.87 5.11
N PHE A 50 3.47 8.67 3.91
CA PHE A 50 2.87 7.87 2.87
C PHE A 50 3.75 6.67 2.54
N THR A 51 3.13 5.52 2.30
CA THR A 51 3.78 4.37 1.68
C THR A 51 3.13 4.10 0.33
N ARG A 52 3.91 3.52 -0.58
CA ARG A 52 3.49 3.26 -1.96
C ARG A 52 4.04 1.92 -2.42
N SER A 53 3.19 1.09 -3.02
CA SER A 53 3.58 -0.16 -3.64
C SER A 53 2.93 -0.31 -5.02
N PRO A 54 3.71 -0.50 -6.10
CA PRO A 54 3.16 -0.70 -7.44
C PRO A 54 2.49 -2.06 -7.57
N GLY A 55 1.47 -2.13 -8.40
CA GLY A 55 1.01 -3.40 -8.95
C GLY A 55 2.06 -3.99 -9.90
N ARG A 56 1.77 -5.18 -10.42
CA ARG A 56 2.64 -5.87 -11.37
C ARG A 56 1.84 -6.56 -12.47
N VAL A 57 2.47 -6.70 -13.62
CA VAL A 57 2.08 -7.65 -14.66
C VAL A 57 3.18 -8.69 -14.77
N ASN A 58 2.81 -9.92 -15.12
CA ASN A 58 3.78 -10.96 -15.44
C ASN A 58 3.83 -11.09 -16.97
N LEU A 59 5.05 -11.06 -17.53
CA LEU A 59 5.23 -11.14 -18.99
C LEU A 59 5.27 -12.60 -19.45
N ILE A 60 5.92 -13.46 -18.65
CA ILE A 60 6.01 -14.91 -18.87
C ILE A 60 6.35 -15.64 -17.57
N GLY A 61 5.89 -16.88 -17.45
CA GLY A 61 6.09 -17.73 -16.27
C GLY A 61 4.91 -17.68 -15.31
N GLU A 62 3.69 -17.93 -15.81
CA GLU A 62 2.51 -18.09 -14.95
C GLU A 62 2.55 -19.45 -14.26
N HIS A 63 2.13 -19.51 -12.99
CA HIS A 63 1.93 -20.76 -12.24
C HIS A 63 3.19 -21.62 -12.03
N ILE A 64 4.39 -21.04 -12.08
CA ILE A 64 5.66 -21.76 -11.88
C ILE A 64 6.50 -21.20 -10.73
N ASP A 65 6.11 -20.05 -10.18
CA ASP A 65 6.80 -19.36 -9.09
C ASP A 65 6.73 -20.14 -7.79
N TYR A 66 5.56 -20.72 -7.46
CA TYR A 66 5.40 -21.57 -6.28
C TYR A 66 6.09 -22.94 -6.41
N GLU A 67 6.54 -23.31 -7.61
CA GLU A 67 7.37 -24.50 -7.88
C GLU A 67 8.88 -24.15 -7.86
N GLY A 68 9.24 -22.90 -7.58
CA GLY A 68 10.64 -22.46 -7.46
C GLY A 68 11.32 -22.12 -8.79
N TYR A 69 10.58 -22.03 -9.90
CA TYR A 69 11.14 -21.58 -11.18
C TYR A 69 11.17 -20.05 -11.30
N SER A 70 12.11 -19.55 -12.10
CA SER A 70 12.22 -18.13 -12.40
C SER A 70 11.05 -17.63 -13.26
N VAL A 71 10.64 -16.38 -13.00
CA VAL A 71 9.56 -15.66 -13.72
C VAL A 71 10.06 -14.32 -14.24
N LEU A 72 9.33 -13.69 -15.16
CA LEU A 72 9.68 -12.37 -15.70
C LEU A 72 8.55 -11.33 -15.50
N PRO A 73 8.37 -10.80 -14.28
CA PRO A 73 7.39 -9.77 -13.98
C PRO A 73 7.92 -8.36 -14.21
N MET A 74 7.02 -7.40 -14.26
CA MET A 74 7.31 -5.97 -14.32
C MET A 74 6.31 -5.19 -13.45
N ALA A 75 6.83 -4.26 -12.65
CA ALA A 75 6.00 -3.29 -11.94
C ALA A 75 5.28 -2.38 -12.95
N ILE A 76 4.01 -2.06 -12.68
CA ILE A 76 3.22 -1.15 -13.51
C ILE A 76 3.05 0.21 -12.82
N ARG A 77 2.51 1.18 -13.58
CA ARG A 77 2.29 2.55 -13.08
C ARG A 77 1.24 2.60 -11.97
N GLN A 78 0.21 1.77 -12.06
CA GLN A 78 -0.85 1.66 -11.05
C GLN A 78 -0.27 1.15 -9.73
N ASP A 79 -0.65 1.80 -8.64
CA ASP A 79 -0.10 1.53 -7.32
C ASP A 79 -1.16 1.69 -6.22
N THR A 80 -0.85 1.11 -5.07
CA THR A 80 -1.56 1.35 -3.81
C THR A 80 -0.76 2.37 -3.00
N ILE A 81 -1.41 3.46 -2.60
CA ILE A 81 -0.83 4.50 -1.75
C ILE A 81 -1.58 4.47 -0.42
N ILE A 82 -0.84 4.49 0.68
CA ILE A 82 -1.39 4.44 2.04
C ILE A 82 -0.87 5.65 2.81
N GLY A 83 -1.78 6.45 3.36
CA GLY A 83 -1.45 7.47 4.36
C GLY A 83 -1.49 6.84 5.75
N ILE A 84 -0.43 7.03 6.54
CA ILE A 84 -0.28 6.41 7.85
C ILE A 84 -0.05 7.50 8.89
N ARG A 85 -0.73 7.36 10.03
CA ARG A 85 -0.49 8.16 11.24
C ARG A 85 -0.40 7.22 12.42
N LYS A 86 0.61 7.40 13.28
CA LYS A 86 0.68 6.63 14.52
C LYS A 86 -0.27 7.23 15.55
N ASN A 87 -1.16 6.40 16.08
CA ASN A 87 -2.00 6.76 17.23
C ASN A 87 -1.50 6.02 18.47
N ASN A 88 -1.06 6.74 19.50
CA ASN A 88 -0.43 6.14 20.68
C ASN A 88 -1.45 5.62 21.72
N ASP A 89 -2.74 5.89 21.55
CA ASP A 89 -3.68 5.80 22.68
C ASP A 89 -4.67 4.63 22.61
N SER A 90 -4.75 3.90 21.48
CA SER A 90 -5.92 3.03 21.25
C SER A 90 -5.65 1.53 21.14
N GLY A 91 -4.40 1.09 20.93
CA GLY A 91 -4.12 -0.34 20.66
C GLY A 91 -4.91 -0.91 19.47
N THR A 92 -5.44 -0.03 18.61
CA THR A 92 -6.29 -0.40 17.47
C THR A 92 -5.74 0.19 16.19
N LEU A 93 -5.96 -0.54 15.11
CA LEU A 93 -5.69 -0.15 13.75
C LEU A 93 -7.03 0.16 13.06
N ARG A 94 -7.21 1.39 12.62
CA ARG A 94 -8.38 1.82 11.84
C ARG A 94 -7.96 2.03 10.38
N ILE A 95 -8.64 1.35 9.47
CA ILE A 95 -8.27 1.33 8.05
C ILE A 95 -9.47 1.80 7.24
N ALA A 96 -9.28 2.86 6.45
CA ALA A 96 -10.29 3.39 5.55
C ALA A 96 -9.77 3.39 4.11
N ASN A 97 -10.70 3.35 3.15
CA ASN A 97 -10.38 3.41 1.73
C ASN A 97 -10.90 4.73 1.14
N VAL A 98 -10.23 5.24 0.12
CA VAL A 98 -10.70 6.41 -0.64
C VAL A 98 -11.96 6.08 -1.46
N ASN A 99 -12.13 4.81 -1.84
CA ASN A 99 -13.30 4.31 -2.54
C ASN A 99 -14.34 3.77 -1.54
N ASP A 100 -15.52 4.37 -1.53
CA ASP A 100 -16.59 4.08 -0.58
C ASP A 100 -17.18 2.66 -0.71
N LYS A 101 -16.88 1.93 -1.79
CA LYS A 101 -17.18 0.49 -1.91
C LYS A 101 -16.54 -0.33 -0.79
N TYR A 102 -15.40 0.11 -0.28
CA TYR A 102 -14.64 -0.59 0.75
C TYR A 102 -14.89 0.06 2.12
N THR A 103 -15.71 -0.60 2.94
CA THR A 103 -16.12 -0.11 4.26
C THR A 103 -14.93 -0.05 5.22
N MET A 104 -14.92 0.97 6.09
CA MET A 104 -13.88 1.12 7.12
C MET A 104 -13.80 -0.13 7.99
N CYS A 105 -12.58 -0.58 8.25
CA CYS A 105 -12.29 -1.72 9.10
C CYS A 105 -11.55 -1.27 10.36
N THR A 106 -11.71 -2.01 11.45
CA THR A 106 -10.99 -1.78 12.70
C THR A 106 -10.53 -3.12 13.25
N TYR A 107 -9.25 -3.21 13.57
CA TYR A 107 -8.57 -4.40 14.05
C TYR A 107 -7.73 -4.07 15.28
N PRO A 108 -7.36 -5.06 16.11
CA PRO A 108 -6.30 -4.90 17.10
C PRO A 108 -4.99 -4.48 16.41
N ALA A 109 -4.20 -3.61 17.05
CA ALA A 109 -2.83 -3.33 16.65
C ALA A 109 -1.88 -4.42 17.18
N ASP A 110 -2.19 -5.68 16.84
CA ASP A 110 -1.40 -6.87 17.21
C ASP A 110 -0.96 -7.61 15.93
N PRO A 111 0.36 -7.75 15.68
CA PRO A 111 0.86 -8.47 14.52
C PRO A 111 0.58 -9.99 14.59
N ASN A 112 0.24 -10.53 15.76
CA ASN A 112 -0.04 -11.96 15.94
C ASN A 112 -1.54 -12.27 15.93
N GLN A 113 -2.39 -11.32 15.55
CA GLN A 113 -3.83 -11.53 15.51
C GLN A 113 -4.21 -12.64 14.51
N GLU A 114 -5.20 -13.46 14.86
CA GLU A 114 -5.75 -14.44 13.92
C GLU A 114 -6.57 -13.74 12.84
N ILE A 115 -6.45 -14.23 11.60
CA ILE A 115 -7.17 -13.70 10.44
C ILE A 115 -8.26 -14.71 10.07
N ASP A 116 -9.51 -14.23 9.95
CA ASP A 116 -10.61 -15.06 9.44
C ASP A 116 -10.40 -15.36 7.95
N LEU A 117 -9.97 -16.60 7.67
CA LEU A 117 -9.74 -17.13 6.33
C LEU A 117 -11.03 -17.60 5.63
N LYS A 118 -12.18 -17.65 6.32
CA LYS A 118 -13.46 -18.05 5.72
C LYS A 118 -14.24 -16.84 5.21
N ASN A 119 -14.23 -15.74 5.97
CA ASN A 119 -14.92 -14.51 5.61
C ASN A 119 -13.92 -13.41 5.23
N HIS A 120 -13.33 -13.52 4.04
CA HIS A 120 -12.34 -12.56 3.56
C HIS A 120 -12.92 -11.15 3.42
N LYS A 121 -12.24 -10.18 4.06
CA LYS A 121 -12.49 -8.74 3.90
C LYS A 121 -11.27 -8.07 3.30
N TRP A 122 -11.48 -6.96 2.59
CA TRP A 122 -10.38 -6.21 1.97
C TRP A 122 -9.32 -5.76 2.99
N GLY A 123 -9.73 -5.43 4.22
CA GLY A 123 -8.80 -5.05 5.29
C GLY A 123 -7.88 -6.19 5.75
N HIS A 124 -8.21 -7.45 5.45
CA HIS A 124 -7.34 -8.60 5.77
C HIS A 124 -6.01 -8.52 5.02
N TYR A 125 -6.00 -8.00 3.78
CA TYR A 125 -4.74 -7.80 3.03
C TYR A 125 -3.78 -6.84 3.74
N PHE A 126 -4.31 -5.88 4.50
CA PHE A 126 -3.47 -4.93 5.24
C PHE A 126 -2.84 -5.60 6.46
N ILE A 127 -3.58 -6.42 7.20
CA ILE A 127 -3.08 -7.08 8.43
C ILE A 127 -2.26 -8.35 8.14
N CYS A 128 -2.25 -8.84 6.90
CA CYS A 128 -1.33 -9.92 6.47
C CYS A 128 0.09 -9.44 6.19
N GLY A 129 0.30 -8.14 5.94
CA GLY A 129 1.59 -7.55 5.59
C GLY A 129 2.35 -7.10 6.82
#